data_AF-X1FZ13-F1
#
_entry.id   AF-X1FZ13-F1
#
_cell.length_a   1.000
_cell.length_b   1.000
_cell.length_c   1.000
_cell.angle_alpha   90.00
_cell.angle_beta   90.00
_cell.angle_gamma   90.00
#
_symmetry.space_group_name_H-M   'P 1'
#
loop_
_entity.id
_entity.type
_entity.pdbx_description
1 polymer ?
#
loop_
_entity_poly.entity_id
_entity_poly.type
_entity_poly.pdbx_seq_one_letter_code
_entity_poly.pdbx_strand_id
1 'polypeptide(L)'
;MNRHYALARQAILRALTAYTGVTTADGATPANNTLICANLKGRNDFITNKTILIGSGDSNREDSGASAFGTLTGKITVVTPFGAQIKKGTIFRVLNISTVQADIADIKAQVNKLAGSEVDTQVTGKDLTAVGGGTSGEDGADILTISTTTRKKVHMLTVSMKNCQAAANIIVRLYTKVYGNFEEFYSQTFIKDTDPDAIMAINGTLAILADLRVEMHSDDALDNNVTVPYSYILEDME
;
A
#
# COMPACT_ATOMS: atom_id res chain seq x y z
N MET A 1 22.96 -53.52 -1.39
CA MET A 1 22.32 -52.22 -1.08
C MET A 1 21.05 -52.47 -0.28
N ASN A 2 20.99 -51.94 0.94
CA ASN A 2 19.95 -52.23 1.93
C ASN A 2 18.55 -51.77 1.45
N ARG A 3 17.65 -52.72 1.18
CA ARG A 3 16.26 -52.49 0.70
C ARG A 3 15.49 -51.49 1.58
N HIS A 4 15.82 -51.40 2.86
CA HIS A 4 15.23 -50.46 3.82
C HIS A 4 15.49 -48.98 3.43
N TYR A 5 16.69 -48.63 2.94
CA TYR A 5 16.97 -47.26 2.50
C TYR A 5 16.26 -46.90 1.19
N ALA A 6 16.07 -47.87 0.30
CA ALA A 6 15.33 -47.65 -0.94
C ALA A 6 13.84 -47.35 -0.68
N LEU A 7 13.23 -48.07 0.27
CA LEU A 7 11.85 -47.84 0.70
C LEU A 7 11.69 -46.48 1.39
N ALA A 8 12.59 -46.13 2.31
CA ALA A 8 12.56 -44.84 3.00
C ALA A 8 12.72 -43.66 2.01
N ARG A 9 13.65 -43.76 1.05
CA ARG A 9 13.83 -42.75 0.00
C ARG A 9 12.57 -42.57 -0.85
N GLN A 10 11.94 -43.67 -1.26
CA GLN A 10 10.70 -43.61 -2.04
C GLN A 10 9.54 -42.99 -1.24
N ALA A 11 9.46 -43.28 0.06
CA ALA A 11 8.45 -42.68 0.93
C ALA A 11 8.61 -41.15 1.01
N ILE A 12 9.84 -40.66 1.20
CA ILE A 12 10.14 -39.21 1.20
C ILE A 12 9.79 -38.57 -0.14
N LEU A 13 10.18 -39.17 -1.26
CA LEU A 13 9.88 -38.63 -2.59
C LEU A 13 8.37 -38.54 -2.85
N ARG A 14 7.58 -39.52 -2.39
CA ARG A 14 6.12 -39.49 -2.48
C ARG A 14 5.49 -38.43 -1.59
N ALA A 15 5.99 -38.27 -0.36
CA ALA A 15 5.51 -37.23 0.55
C ALA A 15 5.83 -35.82 0.01
N LEU A 16 7.02 -35.64 -0.57
CA LEU A 16 7.47 -34.35 -1.07
C LEU A 16 6.87 -33.98 -2.44
N THR A 17 6.48 -34.95 -3.26
CA THR A 17 6.00 -34.69 -4.63
C THR A 17 4.48 -34.85 -4.69
N ALA A 18 3.76 -33.74 -4.80
CA ALA A 18 2.31 -33.75 -5.00
C ALA A 18 1.95 -34.27 -6.39
N TYR A 19 2.74 -33.89 -7.41
CA TYR A 19 2.51 -34.27 -8.79
C TYR A 19 3.79 -34.24 -9.61
N THR A 20 3.89 -35.12 -10.60
CA THR A 20 4.90 -35.08 -11.66
C THR A 20 4.16 -35.10 -12.98
N GLY A 21 4.52 -34.20 -13.89
CA GLY A 21 3.85 -34.08 -15.17
C GLY A 21 4.75 -33.60 -16.28
N VAL A 22 4.16 -33.58 -17.46
CA VAL A 22 4.75 -33.02 -18.68
C VAL A 22 3.76 -32.00 -19.23
N THR A 23 4.23 -30.82 -19.60
CA THR A 23 3.37 -29.79 -20.20
C THR A 23 2.85 -30.26 -21.55
N THR A 24 1.59 -29.97 -21.82
CA THR A 24 0.88 -30.42 -23.03
C THR A 24 0.71 -29.29 -24.05
N ALA A 25 0.98 -28.05 -23.66
CA ALA A 25 0.97 -26.87 -24.50
C ALA A 25 2.01 -25.85 -24.00
N ASP A 26 2.35 -24.89 -24.85
CA ASP A 26 3.22 -23.78 -24.50
C ASP A 26 2.54 -22.85 -23.49
N GLY A 27 3.32 -22.38 -22.50
CA GLY A 27 2.91 -21.36 -21.55
C GLY A 27 2.77 -19.96 -22.18
N ALA A 28 2.33 -18.99 -21.41
CA ALA A 28 2.24 -17.60 -21.83
C ALA A 28 3.61 -17.01 -22.14
N THR A 29 3.66 -16.18 -23.18
CA THR A 29 4.79 -15.33 -23.58
C THR A 29 4.22 -13.93 -23.88
N PRO A 30 4.92 -12.82 -23.57
CA PRO A 30 6.28 -12.73 -23.01
C PRO A 30 6.37 -12.93 -21.50
N ALA A 31 5.23 -13.12 -20.81
CA ALA A 31 5.20 -13.16 -19.36
C ALA A 31 5.91 -14.38 -18.74
N ASN A 32 6.10 -15.48 -19.47
CA ASN A 32 6.80 -16.70 -19.05
C ASN A 32 6.38 -17.26 -17.68
N ASN A 33 5.12 -17.02 -17.29
CA ASN A 33 4.63 -17.24 -15.93
C ASN A 33 3.57 -18.35 -15.85
N THR A 34 3.48 -19.24 -16.84
CA THR A 34 2.45 -20.28 -16.82
C THR A 34 2.94 -21.61 -17.37
N LEU A 35 2.41 -22.71 -16.83
CA LEU A 35 2.52 -24.05 -17.37
C LEU A 35 1.13 -24.56 -17.74
N ILE A 36 1.02 -25.33 -18.84
CA ILE A 36 -0.25 -25.95 -19.24
C ILE A 36 -0.08 -27.47 -19.28
N CYS A 37 -0.86 -28.20 -18.49
CA CYS A 37 -0.89 -29.65 -18.49
C CYS A 37 -2.33 -30.17 -18.51
N ALA A 38 -2.76 -30.73 -19.64
CA ALA A 38 -4.14 -31.20 -19.83
C ALA A 38 -4.56 -32.29 -18.83
N ASN A 39 -3.61 -33.08 -18.31
CA ASN A 39 -3.86 -34.11 -17.30
C ASN A 39 -4.27 -33.56 -15.93
N LEU A 40 -4.12 -32.25 -15.72
CA LEU A 40 -4.57 -31.54 -14.53
C LEU A 40 -6.02 -31.04 -14.66
N LYS A 41 -6.62 -31.06 -15.85
CA LYS A 41 -8.02 -30.61 -16.03
C LYS A 41 -8.98 -31.45 -15.20
N GLY A 42 -9.95 -30.78 -14.56
CA GLY A 42 -10.97 -31.40 -13.72
C GLY A 42 -10.48 -31.87 -12.35
N ARG A 43 -9.22 -31.61 -11.98
CA ARG A 43 -8.72 -31.93 -10.63
C ARG A 43 -9.03 -30.78 -9.66
N ASN A 44 -9.18 -31.13 -8.37
CA ASN A 44 -9.25 -30.15 -7.28
C ASN A 44 -7.97 -29.32 -7.20
N ASP A 45 -8.03 -28.16 -6.56
CA ASP A 45 -6.83 -27.37 -6.32
C ASP A 45 -5.98 -27.96 -5.20
N PHE A 46 -4.91 -28.66 -5.61
CA PHE A 46 -3.84 -29.13 -4.75
C PHE A 46 -2.51 -28.47 -5.12
N ILE A 47 -2.51 -27.42 -5.94
CA ILE A 47 -1.29 -26.84 -6.53
C ILE A 47 -1.03 -25.43 -6.02
N THR A 48 -2.06 -24.62 -5.78
CA THR A 48 -1.89 -23.26 -5.25
C THR A 48 -1.08 -23.30 -3.94
N ASN A 49 -0.17 -22.34 -3.77
CA ASN A 49 0.79 -22.22 -2.67
C ASN A 49 1.85 -23.35 -2.59
N LYS A 50 2.03 -24.14 -3.65
CA LYS A 50 3.11 -25.15 -3.74
C LYS A 50 4.21 -24.73 -4.70
N THR A 51 5.41 -25.25 -4.48
CA THR A 51 6.55 -24.99 -5.37
C THR A 51 6.47 -25.85 -6.62
N ILE A 52 6.68 -25.23 -7.78
CA ILE A 52 6.86 -25.88 -9.07
C ILE A 52 8.36 -25.95 -9.37
N LEU A 53 8.87 -27.15 -9.65
CA LEU A 53 10.25 -27.37 -10.10
C LEU A 53 10.24 -27.82 -11.56
N ILE A 54 10.98 -27.11 -12.40
CA ILE A 54 11.16 -27.44 -13.81
C ILE A 54 12.30 -28.46 -13.95
N GLY A 55 12.01 -29.59 -14.60
CA GLY A 55 12.93 -30.72 -14.75
C GLY A 55 13.55 -30.88 -16.14
N SER A 56 13.15 -30.07 -17.13
CA SER A 56 13.71 -30.09 -18.49
C SER A 56 13.42 -28.80 -19.27
N GLY A 57 13.96 -28.69 -20.48
CA GLY A 57 13.77 -27.51 -21.35
C GLY A 57 14.66 -26.33 -20.98
N ASP A 58 14.35 -25.16 -21.51
CA ASP A 58 15.20 -23.97 -21.39
C ASP A 58 15.26 -23.41 -19.96
N SER A 59 14.19 -23.58 -19.19
CA SER A 59 14.12 -23.20 -17.76
C SER A 59 14.43 -24.36 -16.81
N ASN A 60 15.23 -25.34 -17.25
CA ASN A 60 15.57 -26.50 -16.41
C ASN A 60 16.24 -26.07 -15.10
N ARG A 61 15.83 -26.72 -13.99
CA ARG A 61 16.29 -26.46 -12.61
C ARG A 61 15.84 -25.14 -12.00
N GLU A 62 14.99 -24.39 -12.69
CA GLU A 62 14.30 -23.26 -12.08
C GLU A 62 13.11 -23.75 -11.25
N ASP A 63 12.79 -23.00 -10.20
CA ASP A 63 11.62 -23.20 -9.38
C ASP A 63 10.88 -21.89 -9.13
N SER A 64 9.57 -22.00 -8.91
CA SER A 64 8.72 -20.85 -8.59
C SER A 64 7.47 -21.31 -7.87
N GLY A 65 6.88 -20.43 -7.07
CA GLY A 65 5.63 -20.75 -6.40
C GLY A 65 4.42 -20.68 -7.33
N ALA A 66 3.46 -21.60 -7.16
CA ALA A 66 2.19 -21.52 -7.87
C ALA A 66 1.26 -20.52 -7.20
N SER A 67 0.95 -19.42 -7.90
CA SER A 67 0.03 -18.37 -7.44
C SER A 67 -1.43 -18.72 -7.70
N ALA A 68 -1.71 -19.54 -8.73
CA ALA A 68 -3.06 -19.97 -9.05
C ALA A 68 -3.07 -21.27 -9.87
N PHE A 69 -4.15 -22.03 -9.72
CA PHE A 69 -4.43 -23.20 -10.53
C PHE A 69 -5.82 -23.15 -11.17
N GLY A 70 -5.85 -23.15 -12.51
CA GLY A 70 -7.08 -23.22 -13.30
C GLY A 70 -7.55 -24.66 -13.46
N THR A 71 -8.47 -25.12 -12.60
CA THR A 71 -8.99 -26.50 -12.59
C THR A 71 -9.60 -26.92 -13.94
N LEU A 72 -10.25 -26.00 -14.67
CA LEU A 72 -10.86 -26.28 -15.98
C LEU A 72 -9.84 -26.31 -17.13
N THR A 73 -8.75 -25.55 -17.01
CA THR A 73 -7.77 -25.36 -18.08
C THR A 73 -6.54 -26.24 -17.91
N GLY A 74 -6.26 -26.71 -16.69
CA GLY A 74 -5.00 -27.36 -16.36
C GLY A 74 -3.82 -26.40 -16.38
N LYS A 75 -4.10 -25.09 -16.28
CA LYS A 75 -3.11 -24.01 -16.28
C LYS A 75 -2.65 -23.75 -14.85
N ILE A 76 -1.33 -23.74 -14.66
CA ILE A 76 -0.68 -23.27 -13.44
C ILE A 76 -0.10 -21.89 -13.75
N THR A 77 -0.40 -20.90 -12.93
CA THR A 77 0.28 -19.59 -12.96
C THR A 77 1.28 -19.54 -11.82
N VAL A 78 2.48 -19.03 -12.06
CA VAL A 78 3.53 -18.91 -11.06
C VAL A 78 3.73 -17.45 -10.60
N VAL A 79 4.29 -17.27 -9.40
CA VAL A 79 4.57 -15.97 -8.77
C VAL A 79 5.71 -15.26 -9.50
N THR A 80 6.88 -15.89 -9.56
CA THR A 80 8.04 -15.37 -10.29
C THR A 80 8.09 -16.01 -11.68
N PRO A 81 8.09 -15.22 -12.77
CA PRO A 81 8.31 -15.74 -14.11
C PRO A 81 9.59 -16.56 -14.24
N PHE A 82 9.57 -17.58 -15.09
CA PHE A 82 10.76 -18.33 -15.45
C PHE A 82 11.62 -17.55 -16.46
N GLY A 83 12.91 -17.91 -16.54
CA GLY A 83 13.86 -17.29 -17.47
C GLY A 83 13.49 -17.44 -18.95
N ALA A 84 12.64 -18.43 -19.27
CA ALA A 84 12.14 -18.68 -20.62
C ALA A 84 10.68 -19.18 -20.59
N GLN A 85 10.03 -19.15 -21.75
CA GLN A 85 8.68 -19.71 -21.90
C GLN A 85 8.72 -21.22 -21.65
N ILE A 86 7.83 -21.71 -20.79
CA ILE A 86 7.68 -23.15 -20.59
C ILE A 86 6.98 -23.76 -21.80
N LYS A 87 7.76 -24.43 -22.65
CA LYS A 87 7.28 -25.10 -23.86
C LYS A 87 6.51 -26.37 -23.56
N LYS A 88 5.71 -26.83 -24.53
CA LYS A 88 5.13 -28.18 -24.54
C LYS A 88 6.25 -29.23 -24.45
N GLY A 89 6.03 -30.29 -23.67
CA GLY A 89 7.01 -31.37 -23.48
C GLY A 89 7.97 -31.15 -22.31
N THR A 90 7.87 -30.02 -21.60
CA THR A 90 8.66 -29.75 -20.40
C THR A 90 8.19 -30.59 -19.22
N ILE A 91 9.13 -31.29 -18.59
CA ILE A 91 8.91 -32.06 -17.36
C ILE A 91 8.86 -31.10 -16.19
N PHE A 92 7.90 -31.28 -15.30
CA PHE A 92 7.81 -30.48 -14.07
C PHE A 92 7.33 -31.34 -12.89
N ARG A 93 7.60 -30.85 -11.68
CA ARG A 93 7.10 -31.43 -10.43
C ARG A 93 6.43 -30.36 -9.59
N VAL A 94 5.36 -30.72 -8.91
CA VAL A 94 4.73 -29.92 -7.86
C VAL A 94 5.20 -30.51 -6.54
N LEU A 95 5.84 -29.70 -5.71
CA LEU A 95 6.38 -30.12 -4.42
C LEU A 95 5.44 -29.69 -3.29
N ASN A 96 5.25 -30.55 -2.29
CA ASN A 96 4.50 -30.26 -1.06
C ASN A 96 5.28 -29.33 -0.10
N ILE A 97 6.00 -28.37 -0.65
CA ILE A 97 6.66 -27.30 0.10
C ILE A 97 5.82 -26.05 -0.14
N SER A 98 5.41 -25.40 0.95
CA SER A 98 4.68 -24.13 0.84
C SER A 98 5.59 -23.08 0.22
N THR A 99 5.03 -22.26 -0.65
CA THR A 99 5.75 -21.14 -1.23
C THR A 99 5.65 -19.98 -0.25
N VAL A 100 6.73 -19.75 0.51
CA VAL A 100 6.85 -18.60 1.43
C VAL A 100 6.61 -17.28 0.70
N GLN A 101 6.71 -17.25 -0.64
CA GLN A 101 6.48 -16.07 -1.47
C GLN A 101 5.05 -15.50 -1.39
N ALA A 102 4.01 -16.33 -1.21
CA ALA A 102 2.63 -15.82 -1.11
C ALA A 102 2.43 -15.09 0.23
N ASP A 103 2.80 -15.75 1.33
CA ASP A 103 2.72 -15.16 2.68
C ASP A 103 3.62 -13.91 2.79
N ILE A 104 4.82 -13.92 2.19
CA ILE A 104 5.70 -12.73 2.14
C ILE A 104 5.06 -11.61 1.33
N ALA A 105 4.36 -11.91 0.23
CA ALA A 105 3.68 -10.88 -0.56
C ALA A 105 2.55 -10.22 0.25
N ASP A 106 1.76 -11.01 0.97
CA ASP A 106 0.70 -10.50 1.84
C ASP A 106 1.27 -9.67 2.99
N ILE A 107 2.33 -10.16 3.65
CA ILE A 107 3.05 -9.41 4.69
C ILE A 107 3.60 -8.10 4.12
N LYS A 108 4.22 -8.14 2.93
CA LYS A 108 4.75 -6.94 2.28
C LYS A 108 3.66 -5.94 1.94
N ALA A 109 2.49 -6.40 1.50
CA ALA A 109 1.34 -5.54 1.24
C ALA A 109 0.88 -4.82 2.53
N GLN A 110 0.86 -5.52 3.66
CA GLN A 110 0.52 -4.91 4.96
C GLN A 110 1.61 -3.96 5.45
N VAL A 111 2.89 -4.35 5.35
CA VAL A 111 4.03 -3.51 5.79
C VAL A 111 4.15 -2.24 4.94
N ASN A 112 3.86 -2.30 3.64
CA ASN A 112 3.86 -1.11 2.79
C ASN A 112 2.82 -0.07 3.22
N LYS A 113 1.69 -0.48 3.79
CA LYS A 113 0.68 0.45 4.33
C LYS A 113 1.21 1.22 5.54
N LEU A 114 2.04 0.56 6.36
CA LEU A 114 2.69 1.14 7.53
C LEU A 114 3.81 2.13 7.18
N ALA A 115 4.33 2.12 5.94
CA ALA A 115 5.39 3.03 5.54
C ALA A 115 4.91 4.50 5.51
N GLY A 116 3.59 4.71 5.35
CA GLY A 116 2.99 6.02 5.22
C GLY A 116 3.39 6.75 3.93
N SER A 117 2.71 7.86 3.67
CA SER A 117 3.04 8.81 2.60
C SER A 117 3.27 10.17 3.24
N GLU A 118 4.42 10.75 2.94
CA GLU A 118 4.78 12.09 3.37
C GLU A 118 4.33 13.09 2.30
N VAL A 119 3.75 14.21 2.74
CA VAL A 119 3.47 15.37 1.91
C VAL A 119 4.18 16.55 2.55
N ASP A 120 4.99 17.25 1.78
CA ASP A 120 5.66 18.49 2.17
C ASP A 120 5.49 19.49 1.03
N THR A 121 4.63 20.48 1.23
CA THR A 121 4.22 21.39 0.16
C THR A 121 3.73 22.72 0.73
N GLN A 122 3.15 23.56 -0.11
CA GLN A 122 2.61 24.85 0.28
C GLN A 122 1.40 25.21 -0.55
N VAL A 123 0.51 26.02 0.04
CA VAL A 123 -0.57 26.65 -0.69
C VAL A 123 -0.27 28.15 -0.83
N THR A 124 -0.46 28.71 -2.01
CA THR A 124 -0.11 30.10 -2.31
C THR A 124 -1.35 31.00 -2.36
N GLY A 125 -1.15 32.29 -2.09
CA GLY A 125 -2.15 33.33 -2.31
C GLY A 125 -3.39 33.21 -1.43
N LYS A 126 -3.21 32.80 -0.16
CA LYS A 126 -4.30 32.71 0.80
C LYS A 126 -4.53 34.05 1.47
N ASP A 127 -5.78 34.49 1.46
CA ASP A 127 -6.20 35.62 2.28
C ASP A 127 -6.52 35.12 3.69
N LEU A 128 -5.56 35.26 4.61
CA LEU A 128 -5.74 34.81 5.99
C LEU A 128 -6.62 35.77 6.81
N THR A 129 -6.93 36.95 6.27
CA THR A 129 -7.64 38.03 6.97
C THR A 129 -9.14 38.04 6.67
N ALA A 130 -9.58 37.18 5.75
CA ALA A 130 -10.94 37.14 5.27
C ALA A 130 -11.94 36.87 6.41
N VAL A 131 -12.92 37.76 6.56
CA VAL A 131 -14.00 37.63 7.57
C VAL A 131 -15.10 36.75 7.01
N GLY A 132 -15.48 35.69 7.75
CA GLY A 132 -16.43 34.66 7.31
C GLY A 132 -16.06 34.01 5.98
N GLY A 133 -14.77 34.09 5.59
CA GLY A 133 -14.25 33.66 4.30
C GLY A 133 -13.92 32.17 4.24
N GLY A 134 -13.84 31.49 5.37
CA GLY A 134 -13.61 30.05 5.46
C GLY A 134 -14.85 29.25 5.07
N THR A 135 -14.67 28.04 4.57
CA THR A 135 -15.81 27.12 4.30
C THR A 135 -16.53 26.71 5.59
N SER A 136 -15.93 26.90 6.77
CA SER A 136 -16.57 26.81 8.10
C SER A 136 -17.61 27.89 8.35
N GLY A 137 -17.52 29.03 7.68
CA GLY A 137 -18.17 30.28 8.10
C GLY A 137 -17.40 31.07 9.15
N GLU A 138 -16.23 30.59 9.60
CA GLU A 138 -15.31 31.32 10.47
C GLU A 138 -14.37 32.22 9.66
N ASP A 139 -13.77 33.20 10.35
CA ASP A 139 -12.74 34.06 9.78
C ASP A 139 -11.48 33.24 9.45
N GLY A 140 -10.86 33.54 8.30
CA GLY A 140 -9.69 32.87 7.77
C GLY A 140 -9.92 32.19 6.42
N ALA A 141 -8.94 31.40 5.99
CA ALA A 141 -9.00 30.64 4.75
C ALA A 141 -8.67 29.16 4.94
N ASP A 142 -9.27 28.32 4.12
CA ASP A 142 -8.91 26.90 4.01
C ASP A 142 -7.50 26.75 3.44
N ILE A 143 -6.58 26.20 4.23
CA ILE A 143 -5.18 25.97 3.84
C ILE A 143 -5.02 24.58 3.25
N LEU A 144 -5.70 23.60 3.85
CA LEU A 144 -5.58 22.20 3.49
C LEU A 144 -6.91 21.47 3.75
N THR A 145 -7.29 20.59 2.83
CA THR A 145 -8.27 19.53 3.08
C THR A 145 -7.62 18.20 2.73
N ILE A 146 -7.47 17.33 3.72
CA ILE A 146 -7.09 15.94 3.51
C ILE A 146 -8.36 15.14 3.30
N SER A 147 -8.67 14.83 2.05
CA SER A 147 -9.82 14.00 1.71
C SER A 147 -9.48 12.52 1.68
N THR A 148 -10.37 11.71 2.25
CA THR A 148 -10.22 10.25 2.26
C THR A 148 -11.56 9.54 2.07
N THR A 149 -11.52 8.41 1.36
CA THR A 149 -12.67 7.50 1.19
C THR A 149 -12.57 6.26 2.06
N THR A 150 -11.39 6.00 2.62
CA THR A 150 -11.09 4.89 3.54
C THR A 150 -10.53 5.44 4.85
N ARG A 151 -10.43 4.58 5.87
CA ARG A 151 -9.81 4.97 7.14
C ARG A 151 -8.31 5.22 6.95
N LYS A 152 -7.85 6.39 7.42
CA LYS A 152 -6.44 6.77 7.43
C LYS A 152 -6.04 7.26 8.82
N LYS A 153 -4.74 7.30 9.08
CA LYS A 153 -4.17 8.00 10.23
C LYS A 153 -3.28 9.13 9.76
N VAL A 154 -3.40 10.27 10.42
CA VAL A 154 -2.43 11.36 10.33
C VAL A 154 -1.47 11.22 11.52
N HIS A 155 -0.18 11.00 11.27
CA HIS A 155 0.82 10.87 12.35
C HIS A 155 1.42 12.20 12.78
N MET A 156 1.41 13.17 11.86
CA MET A 156 1.90 14.51 12.07
C MET A 156 1.21 15.41 11.06
N LEU A 157 0.85 16.61 11.49
CA LEU A 157 0.44 17.71 10.62
C LEU A 157 1.10 18.97 11.16
N THR A 158 1.93 19.59 10.33
CA THR A 158 2.58 20.86 10.61
C THR A 158 2.10 21.90 9.62
N VAL A 159 1.75 23.09 10.10
CA VAL A 159 1.41 24.25 9.29
C VAL A 159 2.40 25.36 9.65
N SER A 160 2.83 26.18 8.70
CA SER A 160 3.84 27.21 8.98
C SER A 160 3.31 28.63 8.82
N MET A 161 3.54 29.45 9.85
CA MET A 161 3.29 30.89 9.83
C MET A 161 4.50 31.72 9.40
N LYS A 162 5.55 31.11 8.84
CA LYS A 162 6.82 31.79 8.52
C LYS A 162 6.68 33.03 7.61
N ASN A 163 5.63 33.05 6.78
CA ASN A 163 5.37 34.11 5.80
C ASN A 163 4.30 35.11 6.28
N CYS A 164 3.80 34.96 7.51
CA CYS A 164 2.87 35.91 8.13
C CYS A 164 3.62 37.13 8.67
N GLN A 165 2.90 38.24 8.89
CA GLN A 165 3.46 39.46 9.45
C GLN A 165 3.94 39.28 10.88
N ALA A 166 5.01 39.99 11.21
CA ALA A 166 5.56 40.07 12.55
C ALA A 166 4.49 40.49 13.57
N ALA A 167 4.46 39.83 14.73
CA ALA A 167 3.51 40.06 15.82
C ALA A 167 2.01 39.81 15.50
N ALA A 168 1.67 39.29 14.32
CA ALA A 168 0.30 38.89 14.00
C ALA A 168 -0.17 37.73 14.90
N ASN A 169 -1.43 37.77 15.33
CA ASN A 169 -2.13 36.67 15.96
C ASN A 169 -2.68 35.73 14.89
N ILE A 170 -2.14 34.52 14.88
CA ILE A 170 -2.44 33.47 13.93
C ILE A 170 -3.32 32.41 14.61
N ILE A 171 -4.54 32.21 14.12
CA ILE A 171 -5.44 31.16 14.62
C ILE A 171 -5.41 29.99 13.64
N VAL A 172 -5.07 28.80 14.14
CA VAL A 172 -5.15 27.54 13.37
C VAL A 172 -6.31 26.70 13.89
N ARG A 173 -7.20 26.29 12.99
CA ARG A 173 -8.40 25.50 13.30
C ARG A 173 -8.43 24.20 12.51
N LEU A 174 -8.88 23.12 13.15
CA LEU A 174 -9.05 21.82 12.51
C LEU A 174 -10.49 21.35 12.67
N TYR A 175 -11.03 20.81 11.57
CA TYR A 175 -12.39 20.33 11.47
C TYR A 175 -12.45 18.92 10.94
N THR A 176 -13.41 18.15 11.43
CA THR A 176 -13.72 16.82 10.90
C THR A 176 -15.22 16.66 10.70
N LYS A 177 -15.64 15.70 9.87
CA LYS A 177 -17.06 15.44 9.66
C LYS A 177 -17.66 14.62 10.80
N VAL A 178 -18.66 15.17 11.46
CA VAL A 178 -19.52 14.48 12.43
C VAL A 178 -20.94 14.49 11.87
N TYR A 179 -21.50 13.30 11.62
CA TYR A 179 -22.80 13.14 10.94
C TYR A 179 -22.94 13.94 9.62
N GLY A 180 -21.84 14.06 8.88
CA GLY A 180 -21.81 14.72 7.56
C GLY A 180 -21.53 16.23 7.59
N ASN A 181 -21.53 16.86 8.77
CA ASN A 181 -21.20 18.28 8.94
C ASN A 181 -19.79 18.45 9.48
N PHE A 182 -19.08 19.49 9.07
CA PHE A 182 -17.78 19.82 9.66
C PHE A 182 -17.97 20.42 11.05
N GLU A 183 -17.35 19.79 12.04
CA GLU A 183 -17.28 20.27 13.42
C GLU A 183 -15.83 20.59 13.78
N GLU A 184 -15.62 21.72 14.45
CA GLU A 184 -14.31 22.11 14.98
C GLU A 184 -13.94 21.22 16.16
N PHE A 185 -12.72 20.68 16.17
CA PHE A 185 -12.21 19.92 17.31
C PHE A 185 -10.89 20.47 17.87
N TYR A 186 -10.29 21.44 17.20
CA TYR A 186 -9.07 22.12 17.62
C TYR A 186 -9.07 23.55 17.11
N SER A 187 -8.72 24.47 17.99
CA SER A 187 -8.51 25.88 17.69
C SER A 187 -7.48 26.45 18.66
N GLN A 188 -6.42 27.05 18.14
CA GLN A 188 -5.37 27.66 18.95
C GLN A 188 -4.79 28.90 18.26
N THR A 189 -4.45 29.90 19.07
CA THR A 189 -3.78 31.12 18.65
C THR A 189 -2.28 31.03 18.90
N PHE A 190 -1.49 31.51 17.94
CA PHE A 190 -0.04 31.65 17.96
C PHE A 190 0.33 33.08 17.58
N ILE A 191 1.48 33.57 18.04
CA ILE A 191 1.94 34.94 17.77
C ILE A 191 3.24 34.87 16.96
N LYS A 192 3.24 35.48 15.77
CA LYS A 192 4.44 35.52 14.91
C LYS A 192 5.60 36.22 15.64
N ASP A 193 6.79 35.65 15.51
CA ASP A 193 8.05 36.07 16.16
C ASP A 193 8.12 35.86 17.69
N THR A 194 7.03 35.37 18.30
CA THR A 194 7.03 34.90 19.69
C THR A 194 7.00 33.38 19.76
N ASP A 195 6.08 32.76 19.00
CA ASP A 195 5.98 31.31 18.87
C ASP A 195 6.81 30.80 17.68
N PRO A 196 7.21 29.50 17.69
CA PRO A 196 7.89 28.91 16.54
C PRO A 196 7.05 28.96 15.27
N ASP A 197 7.67 29.33 14.14
CA ASP A 197 6.99 29.42 12.84
C ASP A 197 6.39 28.09 12.35
N ALA A 198 6.87 26.95 12.85
CA ALA A 198 6.33 25.63 12.55
C ALA A 198 5.35 25.20 13.65
N ILE A 199 4.05 25.23 13.31
CA ILE A 199 2.96 24.89 14.22
C ILE A 199 2.59 23.42 14.03
N MET A 200 2.85 22.61 15.05
CA MET A 200 2.44 21.20 15.07
C MET A 200 0.97 21.07 15.44
N ALA A 201 0.08 21.23 14.45
CA ALA A 201 -1.36 21.10 14.63
C ALA A 201 -1.80 19.68 15.03
N ILE A 202 -1.08 18.65 14.57
CA ILE A 202 -1.21 17.28 15.06
C ILE A 202 0.18 16.78 15.45
N ASN A 203 0.38 16.53 16.74
CA ASN A 203 1.60 15.98 17.32
C ASN A 203 1.33 14.58 17.90
N GLY A 204 1.05 13.62 17.02
CA GLY A 204 0.64 12.27 17.38
C GLY A 204 -0.29 11.67 16.33
N THR A 205 -0.88 10.52 16.64
CA THR A 205 -1.76 9.83 15.70
C THR A 205 -3.21 10.27 15.85
N LEU A 206 -3.78 10.84 14.78
CA LEU A 206 -5.21 11.11 14.63
C LEU A 206 -5.80 10.18 13.57
N ALA A 207 -6.75 9.34 13.95
CA ALA A 207 -7.51 8.55 12.98
C ALA A 207 -8.57 9.42 12.30
N ILE A 208 -8.64 9.35 10.98
CA ILE A 208 -9.63 10.06 10.16
C ILE A 208 -10.42 9.04 9.32
N LEU A 209 -11.74 9.16 9.35
CA LEU A 209 -12.67 8.35 8.53
C LEU A 209 -13.26 9.18 7.37
N ALA A 210 -13.18 10.50 7.48
CA ALA A 210 -13.68 11.46 6.52
C ALA A 210 -12.68 12.62 6.38
N ASP A 211 -13.04 13.64 5.62
CA ASP A 211 -12.20 14.80 5.38
C ASP A 211 -11.71 15.44 6.69
N LEU A 212 -10.42 15.71 6.77
CA LEU A 212 -9.81 16.59 7.77
C LEU A 212 -9.52 17.93 7.11
N ARG A 213 -10.12 19.00 7.61
CA ARG A 213 -9.93 20.36 7.08
C ARG A 213 -9.11 21.20 8.05
N VAL A 214 -8.25 22.03 7.50
CA VAL A 214 -7.36 22.95 8.24
C VAL A 214 -7.58 24.35 7.72
N GLU A 215 -7.90 25.26 8.64
CA GLU A 215 -8.05 26.68 8.38
C GLU A 215 -7.03 27.47 9.17
N MET A 216 -6.66 28.63 8.61
CA MET A 216 -5.75 29.57 9.24
C MET A 216 -6.28 30.98 9.07
N HIS A 217 -6.22 31.76 10.15
CA HIS A 217 -6.60 33.16 10.19
C HIS A 217 -5.47 34.01 10.73
N SER A 218 -5.34 35.24 10.24
CA SER A 218 -4.44 36.28 10.76
C SER A 218 -5.25 37.55 11.05
N ASP A 219 -4.94 38.21 12.15
CA ASP A 219 -5.51 39.52 12.50
C ASP A 219 -4.79 40.71 11.85
N ASP A 220 -3.66 40.48 11.16
CA ASP A 220 -2.93 41.51 10.44
C ASP A 220 -3.39 41.62 8.99
N ALA A 221 -3.91 42.79 8.60
CA ALA A 221 -4.45 43.07 7.26
C ALA A 221 -3.45 42.85 6.11
N LEU A 222 -2.14 42.83 6.37
CA LEU A 222 -1.10 42.56 5.38
C LEU A 222 -0.92 41.07 5.10
N ASP A 223 -1.53 40.18 5.88
CA ASP A 223 -1.56 38.73 5.63
C ASP A 223 -2.65 38.33 4.63
N ASN A 224 -3.03 39.25 3.74
CA ASN A 224 -3.73 38.94 2.53
C ASN A 224 -2.74 38.37 1.48
N ASN A 225 -3.12 37.32 0.76
CA ASN A 225 -2.30 36.70 -0.29
C ASN A 225 -0.98 36.04 0.18
N VAL A 226 -0.98 35.43 1.37
CA VAL A 226 0.16 34.72 1.97
C VAL A 226 0.34 33.32 1.39
N THR A 227 1.59 32.86 1.28
CA THR A 227 1.90 31.45 1.01
C THR A 227 2.09 30.69 2.32
N VAL A 228 1.35 29.61 2.52
CA VAL A 228 1.37 28.82 3.76
C VAL A 228 1.94 27.43 3.46
N PRO A 229 3.18 27.14 3.90
CA PRO A 229 3.74 25.80 3.87
C PRO A 229 3.05 24.88 4.88
N TYR A 230 2.93 23.61 4.53
CA TYR A 230 2.47 22.58 5.44
C TYR A 230 3.08 21.23 5.08
N SER A 231 3.17 20.36 6.08
CA SER A 231 3.58 18.97 5.89
C SER A 231 2.75 18.02 6.74
N TYR A 232 2.54 16.80 6.24
CA TYR A 232 1.87 15.76 7.00
C TYR A 232 2.31 14.36 6.56
N ILE A 233 2.08 13.39 7.45
CA ILE A 233 2.31 11.96 7.18
C ILE A 233 0.98 11.21 7.31
N LEU A 234 0.58 10.52 6.24
CA LEU A 234 -0.63 9.71 6.17
C LEU A 234 -0.30 8.21 6.11
N GLU A 235 -0.94 7.41 6.97
CA GLU A 235 -0.91 5.94 6.94
C GLU A 235 -2.28 5.39 6.52
N ASP A 236 -2.30 4.38 5.67
CA ASP A 236 -3.51 3.62 5.32
C ASP A 236 -3.83 2.60 6.42
N MET A 237 -5.07 2.58 6.93
CA MET A 237 -5.48 1.62 7.96
C MET A 237 -6.01 0.29 7.41
N GLU A 238 -6.26 0.19 6.10
CA GLU A 238 -6.96 -0.95 5.48
C GLU A 238 -6.19 -1.65 4.38
#